data_AF-A0A673BG39-F1
#
_entry.id   AF-A0A673BG39-F1
#
_cell.length_a   1.000
_cell.length_b   1.000
_cell.length_c   1.000
_cell.angle_alpha   90.00
_cell.angle_beta   90.00
_cell.angle_gamma   90.00
#
_symmetry.space_group_name_H-M   'P 1'
#
loop_
_entity.id
_entity.type
_entity.pdbx_description
1 polymer ?
#
loop_
_entity_poly.entity_id
_entity_poly.type
_entity_poly.pdbx_seq_one_letter_code
_entity_poly.pdbx_strand_id
1 'polypeptide(L)'
;MGSTSVDLLLTLQILPGFFSNCLFLALYDSVVLVKRLVSLLRSRSGGNGEWCRMLTSAGLRSIWNSFVLDAHKQVKLGCEAPNSKVVKVPDASRWSGSGTSSVLCGARVRMGDECRLLDYQSSDRPLVVNFGSDFSHVADFVLVYIDEAHPSDGWVAPPMGSCSFNVRKHRNLEERMGAARKLTEHFCLPPQCQLVADCMDNNANVAYGVSNERVCIVQGRKITYLGGKGPFFYSLKDVRQWLERSYSRHQHQPKSV
;
A
#
# COMPACT_ATOMS: atom_id res chain seq x y z
N MET A 1 11.11 -34.08 -3.57
CA MET A 1 11.08 -33.91 -2.09
C MET A 1 11.45 -32.50 -1.61
N GLY A 2 11.73 -31.52 -2.49
CA GLY A 2 12.14 -30.17 -2.07
C GLY A 2 11.03 -29.13 -1.81
N SER A 3 9.88 -29.22 -2.51
CA SER A 3 8.80 -28.22 -2.38
C SER A 3 8.13 -28.26 -1.00
N THR A 4 7.79 -29.45 -0.51
CA THR A 4 7.06 -29.64 0.76
C THR A 4 7.84 -29.14 1.97
N SER A 5 9.17 -29.20 1.93
CA SER A 5 10.01 -28.71 3.03
C SER A 5 10.08 -27.19 3.07
N VAL A 6 10.09 -26.52 1.91
CA VAL A 6 10.08 -25.05 1.83
C VAL A 6 8.71 -24.52 2.24
N ASP A 7 7.63 -25.17 1.79
CA ASP A 7 6.25 -24.81 2.17
C ASP A 7 6.02 -24.96 3.67
N LEU A 8 6.58 -26.01 4.29
CA LEU A 8 6.51 -26.22 5.73
C LEU A 8 7.30 -25.15 6.50
N LEU A 9 8.51 -24.80 6.04
CA LEU A 9 9.33 -23.78 6.69
C LEU A 9 8.68 -22.40 6.62
N LEU A 10 8.14 -22.03 5.45
CA LEU A 10 7.37 -20.80 5.27
C LEU A 10 6.14 -20.77 6.18
N THR A 11 5.42 -21.88 6.26
CA THR A 11 4.27 -22.03 7.16
C THR A 11 4.68 -21.81 8.62
N LEU A 12 5.77 -22.43 9.08
CA LEU A 12 6.28 -22.25 10.44
C LEU A 12 6.72 -20.81 10.73
N GLN A 13 7.24 -20.09 9.74
CA GLN A 13 7.58 -18.67 9.88
C GLN A 13 6.35 -17.76 9.95
N ILE A 14 5.28 -18.11 9.23
CA ILE A 14 4.04 -17.32 9.16
C ILE A 14 3.19 -17.50 10.43
N LEU A 15 3.12 -18.72 10.97
CA LEU A 15 2.18 -19.09 12.04
C LEU A 15 2.23 -18.16 13.27
N PRO A 16 3.40 -17.78 13.84
CA PRO A 16 3.43 -16.89 14.99
C PRO A 16 2.76 -15.54 14.73
N GLY A 17 3.07 -14.92 13.59
CA GLY A 17 2.48 -13.65 13.19
C GLY A 17 0.98 -13.77 12.92
N PHE A 18 0.56 -14.85 12.25
CA PHE A 18 -0.84 -15.16 11.99
C PHE A 18 -1.64 -15.32 13.28
N PHE A 19 -1.19 -16.17 14.22
CA PHE A 19 -1.89 -16.40 15.49
C PHE A 19 -1.93 -15.13 16.36
N SER A 20 -0.88 -14.33 16.37
CA SER A 20 -0.87 -13.05 17.08
C SER A 20 -1.96 -12.10 16.56
N ASN A 21 -2.10 -12.00 15.23
CA ASN A 21 -3.17 -11.19 14.62
C ASN A 21 -4.57 -11.77 14.94
N CYS A 22 -4.74 -13.09 14.90
CA CYS A 22 -5.99 -13.75 15.27
C CYS A 22 -6.38 -13.46 16.73
N LEU A 23 -5.41 -13.55 17.64
CA LEU A 23 -5.60 -13.22 19.05
C LEU A 23 -5.99 -11.76 19.23
N PHE A 24 -5.33 -10.84 18.52
CA PHE A 24 -5.69 -9.42 18.54
C PHE A 24 -7.14 -9.19 18.12
N LEU A 25 -7.59 -9.80 17.01
CA LEU A 25 -8.99 -9.69 16.57
C LEU A 25 -9.98 -10.29 17.59
N ALA A 26 -9.63 -11.43 18.21
CA ALA A 26 -10.44 -12.06 19.24
C ALA A 26 -10.59 -11.16 20.48
N LEU A 27 -9.48 -10.54 20.92
CA LEU A 27 -9.50 -9.59 22.03
C LEU A 27 -10.30 -8.33 21.69
N TYR A 28 -10.13 -7.80 20.48
CA TYR A 28 -10.91 -6.66 19.99
C TYR A 28 -12.42 -6.95 20.04
N ASP A 29 -12.85 -8.05 19.44
CA ASP A 29 -14.25 -8.47 19.44
C ASP A 29 -14.78 -8.63 20.87
N SER A 30 -13.97 -9.23 21.76
CA SER A 30 -14.32 -9.40 23.18
C SER A 30 -14.53 -8.06 23.89
N VAL A 31 -13.63 -7.10 23.69
CA VAL A 31 -13.75 -5.74 24.27
C VAL A 31 -14.97 -5.01 23.73
N VAL A 32 -15.25 -5.11 22.43
CA VAL A 32 -16.44 -4.48 21.82
C VAL A 32 -17.73 -5.10 22.38
N LEU A 33 -17.78 -6.42 22.55
CA LEU A 33 -18.90 -7.12 23.16
C LEU A 33 -19.11 -6.68 24.62
N VAL A 34 -18.05 -6.61 25.42
CA VAL A 34 -18.13 -6.13 26.81
C VAL A 34 -18.63 -4.68 26.87
N LYS A 35 -18.10 -3.78 26.01
CA LYS A 35 -18.58 -2.38 25.94
C LYS A 35 -20.07 -2.30 25.62
N ARG A 36 -20.57 -3.14 24.70
CA ARG A 36 -22.00 -3.21 24.35
C ARG A 36 -22.84 -3.72 25.52
N LEU A 37 -22.42 -4.80 26.18
CA LEU A 37 -23.10 -5.33 27.36
C LEU A 37 -23.19 -4.27 28.46
N VAL A 38 -22.11 -3.55 28.74
CA VAL A 38 -22.11 -2.44 29.70
C VAL A 38 -23.05 -1.31 29.27
N SER A 39 -23.07 -0.96 27.98
CA SER A 39 -23.99 0.07 27.47
C SER A 39 -25.46 -0.34 27.57
N LEU A 40 -25.79 -1.60 27.27
CA LEU A 40 -27.15 -2.13 27.40
C LEU A 40 -27.61 -2.16 28.87
N LEU A 41 -26.71 -2.49 29.79
CA LEU A 41 -27.00 -2.45 31.23
C LEU A 41 -27.18 -1.03 31.76
N ARG A 42 -26.55 -0.02 31.15
CA ARG A 42 -26.61 1.39 31.57
C ARG A 42 -27.72 2.20 30.89
N SER A 43 -28.23 1.76 29.74
CA SER A 43 -29.23 2.49 28.95
C SER A 43 -30.38 1.56 28.55
N ARG A 44 -31.62 1.97 28.87
CA ARG A 44 -32.85 1.25 28.47
C ARG A 44 -33.23 1.46 26.99
N SER A 45 -32.43 2.23 26.25
CA SER A 45 -32.59 2.49 24.82
C SER A 45 -31.43 1.82 24.09
N GLY A 46 -31.74 0.76 23.34
CA GLY A 46 -30.76 -0.01 22.59
C GLY A 46 -30.17 0.82 21.46
N GLY A 47 -28.93 1.28 21.64
CA GLY A 47 -28.15 1.86 20.56
C GLY A 47 -27.97 0.83 19.44
N ASN A 48 -28.73 0.99 18.36
CA ASN A 48 -28.76 0.11 17.19
C ASN A 48 -27.55 0.33 16.27
N GLY A 49 -26.35 0.41 16.86
CA GLY A 49 -25.11 0.46 16.09
C GLY A 49 -24.80 -0.93 15.56
N GLU A 50 -24.81 -1.09 14.24
CA GLU A 50 -24.47 -2.34 13.57
C GLU A 50 -23.09 -2.84 14.05
N TRP A 51 -23.03 -4.06 14.57
CA TRP A 51 -21.76 -4.67 15.00
C TRP A 51 -21.18 -5.43 13.83
N CYS A 52 -20.00 -5.04 13.35
CA CYS A 52 -19.21 -5.88 12.47
C CYS A 52 -18.19 -6.65 13.32
N ARG A 53 -18.37 -7.96 13.41
CA ARG A 53 -17.40 -8.85 14.04
C ARG A 53 -16.13 -8.88 13.18
N MET A 54 -14.97 -8.71 13.81
CA MET A 54 -13.69 -8.70 13.10
C MET A 54 -13.14 -10.11 12.86
N LEU A 55 -13.23 -10.98 13.86
CA LEU A 55 -12.77 -12.37 13.75
C LEU A 55 -13.78 -13.19 12.94
N THR A 56 -13.61 -13.15 11.61
CA THR A 56 -14.41 -13.90 10.64
C THR A 56 -13.52 -14.79 9.79
N SER A 57 -14.11 -15.78 9.13
CA SER A 57 -13.38 -16.63 8.17
C SER A 57 -12.77 -15.82 7.03
N ALA A 58 -13.44 -14.74 6.59
CA ALA A 58 -12.94 -13.81 5.58
C ALA A 58 -11.72 -13.02 6.10
N GLY A 59 -11.78 -12.50 7.33
CA GLY A 59 -10.67 -11.81 7.97
C GLY A 59 -9.45 -12.70 8.18
N LEU A 60 -9.65 -13.92 8.68
CA LEU A 60 -8.59 -14.92 8.82
C LEU A 60 -7.92 -15.23 7.47
N ARG A 61 -8.72 -15.45 6.42
CA ARG A 61 -8.20 -15.69 5.07
C ARG A 61 -7.41 -14.48 4.54
N SER A 62 -7.88 -13.27 4.79
CA SER A 62 -7.18 -12.04 4.42
C SER A 62 -5.81 -11.93 5.10
N ILE A 63 -5.75 -12.12 6.42
CA ILE A 63 -4.50 -12.09 7.20
C ILE A 63 -3.53 -13.16 6.70
N TRP A 64 -4.02 -14.39 6.51
CA TRP A 64 -3.21 -15.50 6.00
C TRP A 64 -2.62 -15.19 4.62
N ASN A 65 -3.46 -14.81 3.66
CA ASN A 65 -3.03 -14.45 2.31
C ASN A 65 -2.01 -13.32 2.31
N SER A 66 -2.21 -12.34 3.17
CA SER A 66 -1.30 -11.23 3.39
C SER A 66 0.08 -11.69 3.91
N PHE A 67 0.16 -12.74 4.73
CA PHE A 67 1.46 -13.32 5.15
C PHE A 67 2.11 -14.17 4.06
N VAL A 68 1.32 -14.98 3.36
CA VAL A 68 1.79 -15.78 2.22
C VAL A 68 2.36 -14.87 1.12
N LEU A 69 1.69 -13.76 0.83
CA LEU A 69 2.13 -12.76 -0.15
C LEU A 69 3.49 -12.14 0.24
N ASP A 70 3.67 -11.78 1.51
CA ASP A 70 4.95 -11.24 1.98
C ASP A 70 6.07 -12.28 2.01
N ALA A 71 5.75 -13.53 2.31
CA ALA A 71 6.73 -14.60 2.36
C ALA A 71 7.27 -14.95 0.96
N HIS A 72 6.44 -14.82 -0.08
CA HIS A 72 6.81 -15.06 -1.48
C HIS A 72 7.27 -13.82 -2.25
N LYS A 73 7.53 -12.69 -1.57
CA LYS A 73 7.99 -11.47 -2.23
C LYS A 73 9.31 -11.70 -2.97
N GLN A 74 9.41 -11.13 -4.16
CA GLN A 74 10.63 -11.20 -4.98
C GLN A 74 11.68 -10.18 -4.50
N VAL A 75 11.22 -9.05 -3.98
CA VAL A 75 12.07 -7.96 -3.49
C VAL A 75 12.90 -8.39 -2.28
N LYS A 76 14.21 -8.11 -2.32
CA LYS A 76 15.16 -8.39 -1.22
C LYS A 76 16.11 -7.21 -1.04
N LEU A 77 16.43 -6.89 0.22
CA LEU A 77 17.40 -5.84 0.54
C LEU A 77 18.76 -6.15 -0.09
N GLY A 78 19.37 -5.17 -0.74
CA GLY A 78 20.66 -5.28 -1.43
C GLY A 78 20.60 -5.88 -2.84
N CYS A 79 19.48 -6.47 -3.24
CA CYS A 79 19.29 -7.05 -4.58
C CYS A 79 18.72 -6.02 -5.56
N GLU A 80 18.68 -6.39 -6.85
CA GLU A 80 18.01 -5.58 -7.86
C GLU A 80 16.52 -5.40 -7.55
N ALA A 81 16.03 -4.18 -7.79
CA ALA A 81 14.63 -3.84 -7.58
C ALA A 81 13.76 -4.43 -8.71
N PRO A 82 12.67 -5.15 -8.39
CA PRO A 82 11.76 -5.67 -9.40
C PRO A 82 11.14 -4.54 -10.26
N ASN A 83 11.43 -4.54 -11.57
CA ASN A 83 10.95 -3.49 -12.48
C ASN A 83 9.54 -3.75 -13.02
N SER A 84 8.59 -3.77 -12.08
CA SER A 84 7.17 -4.11 -12.26
C SER A 84 6.47 -3.14 -13.23
N LYS A 85 5.46 -3.65 -13.95
CA LYS A 85 4.65 -2.85 -14.88
C LYS A 85 3.58 -2.12 -14.09
N VAL A 86 3.43 -0.82 -14.37
CA VAL A 86 2.46 0.07 -13.72
C VAL A 86 1.79 0.93 -14.79
N VAL A 87 0.68 1.55 -14.44
CA VAL A 87 -0.10 2.40 -15.34
C VAL A 87 -0.14 3.82 -14.78
N LYS A 88 0.11 4.81 -15.63
CA LYS A 88 0.03 6.21 -15.23
C LYS A 88 -1.41 6.58 -14.87
N VAL A 89 -1.58 7.26 -13.73
CA VAL A 89 -2.87 7.86 -13.37
C VAL A 89 -2.85 9.31 -13.87
N PRO A 90 -3.73 9.71 -14.81
CA PRO A 90 -3.76 11.09 -15.28
C PRO A 90 -4.11 12.06 -14.15
N ASP A 91 -3.41 13.19 -14.09
CA ASP A 91 -3.76 14.28 -13.19
C ASP A 91 -5.16 14.82 -13.46
N ALA A 92 -5.93 15.06 -12.39
CA ALA A 92 -7.28 15.62 -12.48
C ALA A 92 -7.32 16.97 -13.21
N SER A 93 -6.23 17.76 -13.16
CA SER A 93 -6.11 19.06 -13.84
C SER A 93 -6.08 18.98 -15.36
N ARG A 94 -5.69 17.83 -15.96
CA ARG A 94 -5.70 17.65 -17.42
C ARG A 94 -7.09 17.35 -17.99
N TRP A 95 -8.08 17.07 -17.15
CA TRP A 95 -9.45 16.76 -17.60
C TRP A 95 -10.29 18.01 -17.87
N SER A 96 -9.98 19.15 -17.24
CA SER A 96 -10.75 20.39 -17.37
C SER A 96 -10.45 21.21 -18.64
N GLY A 97 -9.70 20.66 -19.59
CA GLY A 97 -9.17 21.38 -20.77
C GLY A 97 -9.56 20.78 -22.11
N SER A 98 -10.81 20.37 -22.31
CA SER A 98 -11.37 20.19 -23.66
C SER A 98 -12.89 20.36 -23.61
N GLY A 99 -13.32 21.60 -23.80
CA GLY A 99 -14.72 21.89 -24.06
C GLY A 99 -15.09 21.37 -25.45
N THR A 100 -15.75 20.21 -25.50
CA THR A 100 -16.82 19.95 -26.48
C THR A 100 -17.67 18.78 -25.99
N SER A 101 -18.96 19.07 -25.90
CA SER A 101 -20.05 18.17 -25.54
C SER A 101 -20.05 16.90 -26.40
N SER A 102 -19.83 15.73 -25.80
CA SER A 102 -20.66 14.55 -25.98
C SER A 102 -20.20 13.45 -25.04
N VAL A 103 -21.18 12.71 -24.55
CA VAL A 103 -21.07 11.49 -23.74
C VAL A 103 -19.92 10.59 -24.24
N LEU A 104 -18.86 10.48 -23.45
CA LEU A 104 -17.86 9.43 -23.60
C LEU A 104 -17.80 8.61 -22.31
N CYS A 105 -18.82 7.78 -22.13
CA CYS A 105 -18.60 6.47 -21.52
C CYS A 105 -17.55 5.73 -22.37
N GLY A 106 -16.41 5.38 -21.78
CA GLY A 106 -15.44 4.49 -22.42
C GLY A 106 -14.17 5.14 -22.94
N ALA A 107 -13.47 5.92 -22.11
CA ALA A 107 -12.04 6.15 -22.34
C ALA A 107 -11.29 4.82 -22.12
N ARG A 108 -11.24 3.98 -23.16
CA ARG A 108 -10.35 2.80 -23.19
C ARG A 108 -8.94 3.29 -22.88
N VAL A 109 -8.36 2.81 -21.78
CA VAL A 109 -6.93 2.98 -21.48
C VAL A 109 -6.16 2.59 -22.74
N ARG A 110 -5.48 3.56 -23.36
CA ARG A 110 -4.64 3.26 -24.50
C ARG A 110 -3.44 2.46 -23.97
N MET A 111 -3.04 1.41 -24.69
CA MET A 111 -1.81 0.61 -24.46
C MET A 111 -0.52 1.45 -24.32
N GLY A 112 -0.57 2.78 -24.50
CA GLY A 112 0.56 3.70 -24.36
C GLY A 112 0.76 4.32 -22.96
N ASP A 113 -0.09 4.00 -21.98
CA ASP A 113 0.04 4.52 -20.60
C ASP A 113 0.73 3.53 -19.63
N GLU A 114 1.14 2.35 -20.13
CA GLU A 114 1.97 1.41 -19.39
C GLU A 114 3.41 1.94 -19.28
N CYS A 115 3.92 1.98 -18.06
CA CYS A 115 5.31 2.30 -17.75
C CYS A 115 5.87 1.31 -16.74
N ARG A 116 7.15 1.47 -16.40
CA ARG A 116 7.79 0.63 -15.38
C ARG A 116 8.14 1.44 -14.15
N LEU A 117 8.13 0.77 -13.00
CA LEU A 117 8.39 1.41 -11.72
C LEU A 117 9.74 2.14 -11.67
N LEU A 118 10.78 1.57 -12.29
CA LEU A 118 12.12 2.17 -12.29
C LEU A 118 12.30 3.27 -13.35
N ASP A 119 11.31 3.53 -14.21
CA ASP A 119 11.37 4.64 -15.17
C ASP A 119 11.27 6.00 -14.45
N TYR A 120 10.80 5.99 -13.19
CA TYR A 120 10.69 7.17 -12.33
C TYR A 120 11.96 7.47 -11.53
N GLN A 121 12.97 6.62 -11.61
CA GLN A 121 14.24 6.84 -10.94
C GLN A 121 15.16 7.71 -11.80
N SER A 122 15.55 8.89 -11.30
CA SER A 122 16.66 9.65 -11.88
C SER A 122 18.00 8.98 -11.56
N SER A 123 18.97 9.07 -12.48
CA SER A 123 20.26 8.39 -12.34
C SER A 123 21.03 8.72 -11.06
N ASP A 124 20.92 9.96 -10.58
CA ASP A 124 21.71 10.47 -9.45
C ASP A 124 20.93 10.51 -8.12
N ARG A 125 19.68 10.03 -8.11
CA ARG A 125 18.76 10.18 -6.98
C ARG A 125 18.14 8.85 -6.55
N PRO A 126 17.85 8.67 -5.26
CA PRO A 126 17.12 7.52 -4.79
C PRO A 126 15.63 7.69 -5.13
N LEU A 127 14.99 6.60 -5.54
CA LEU A 127 13.54 6.54 -5.76
C LEU A 127 12.89 5.98 -4.49
N VAL A 128 12.05 6.77 -3.85
CA VAL A 128 11.19 6.32 -2.74
C VAL A 128 9.86 5.88 -3.32
N VAL A 129 9.52 4.61 -3.14
CA VAL A 129 8.23 4.05 -3.56
C VAL A 129 7.23 4.23 -2.41
N ASN A 130 6.86 5.49 -2.19
CA ASN A 130 5.77 5.97 -1.32
C ASN A 130 5.63 7.51 -1.50
N PHE A 131 4.79 8.17 -0.71
CA PHE A 131 4.69 9.64 -0.66
C PHE A 131 5.72 10.27 0.29
N GLY A 132 6.16 11.50 -0.01
CA GLY A 132 7.00 12.31 0.87
C GLY A 132 7.29 13.71 0.30
N SER A 133 6.96 14.76 1.05
CA SER A 133 7.21 16.15 0.66
C SER A 133 8.64 16.61 1.00
N ASP A 134 9.10 16.25 2.19
CA ASP A 134 10.21 16.94 2.86
C ASP A 134 11.59 16.62 2.27
N PHE A 135 11.68 15.55 1.49
CA PHE A 135 12.91 15.06 0.86
C PHE A 135 12.88 15.15 -0.67
N SER A 136 11.93 15.91 -1.21
CA SER A 136 11.75 16.14 -2.64
C SER A 136 12.95 16.74 -3.37
N HIS A 137 13.88 17.36 -2.65
CA HIS A 137 15.13 17.91 -3.18
C HIS A 137 16.25 16.86 -3.27
N VAL A 138 16.18 15.76 -2.51
CA VAL A 138 17.19 14.69 -2.54
C VAL A 138 16.69 13.43 -3.23
N ALA A 139 15.38 13.14 -3.19
CA ALA A 139 14.79 11.91 -3.70
C ALA A 139 13.64 12.14 -4.68
N ASP A 140 13.46 11.18 -5.58
CA ASP A 140 12.28 11.07 -6.44
C ASP A 140 11.23 10.23 -5.71
N PHE A 141 9.94 10.53 -5.93
CA PHE A 141 8.83 9.86 -5.23
C PHE A 141 7.83 9.29 -6.22
N VAL A 142 7.49 8.02 -6.04
CA VAL A 142 6.42 7.35 -6.77
C VAL A 142 5.49 6.63 -5.80
N LEU A 143 4.19 6.91 -5.89
CA LEU A 143 3.16 6.22 -5.14
C LEU A 143 2.46 5.24 -6.07
N VAL A 144 2.52 3.95 -5.74
CA VAL A 144 1.84 2.89 -6.49
C VAL A 144 0.54 2.53 -5.79
N TYR A 145 -0.59 2.83 -6.42
CA TYR A 145 -1.91 2.41 -5.99
C TYR A 145 -2.15 0.95 -6.32
N ILE A 146 -2.33 0.12 -5.29
CA ILE A 146 -2.51 -1.33 -5.41
C ILE A 146 -3.97 -1.73 -5.15
N ASP A 147 -4.25 -3.03 -5.09
CA ASP A 147 -5.59 -3.51 -4.75
C ASP A 147 -5.99 -3.14 -3.31
N GLU A 148 -7.29 -2.95 -3.08
CA GLU A 148 -7.80 -2.56 -1.77
C GLU A 148 -7.51 -3.64 -0.71
N ALA A 149 -6.92 -3.23 0.40
CA ALA A 149 -6.71 -4.11 1.54
C ALA A 149 -8.03 -4.56 2.19
N HIS A 150 -8.99 -3.63 2.25
CA HIS A 150 -10.30 -3.79 2.88
C HIS A 150 -11.43 -3.29 1.96
N PRO A 151 -11.73 -4.00 0.87
CA PRO A 151 -12.77 -3.59 -0.04
C PRO A 151 -14.15 -3.66 0.64
N SER A 152 -15.05 -2.74 0.29
CA SER A 152 -16.37 -2.63 0.91
C SER A 152 -17.32 -3.79 0.62
N ASP A 153 -17.05 -4.55 -0.44
CA ASP A 153 -17.71 -5.81 -0.77
C ASP A 153 -16.96 -7.05 -0.21
N GLY A 154 -16.00 -6.84 0.70
CA GLY A 154 -15.22 -7.89 1.35
C GLY A 154 -15.16 -7.77 2.88
N TRP A 155 -14.00 -8.11 3.46
CA TRP A 155 -13.77 -7.95 4.90
C TRP A 155 -13.38 -6.50 5.20
N VAL A 156 -14.28 -5.77 5.85
CA VAL A 156 -14.14 -4.35 6.13
C VAL A 156 -13.53 -4.14 7.52
N ALA A 157 -12.40 -3.43 7.58
CA ALA A 157 -11.82 -2.99 8.83
C ALA A 157 -12.69 -1.89 9.49
N PRO A 158 -12.69 -1.76 10.82
CA PRO A 158 -13.46 -0.73 11.49
C PRO A 158 -12.90 0.64 11.07
N PRO A 159 -13.72 1.71 11.07
CA PRO A 159 -13.25 3.04 10.73
C PRO A 159 -12.07 3.44 11.63
N MET A 160 -10.90 3.65 11.03
CA MET A 160 -9.71 4.17 11.70
C MET A 160 -9.59 5.66 11.36
N GLY A 161 -10.26 6.51 12.13
CA GLY A 161 -10.23 7.96 11.98
C GLY A 161 -11.37 8.54 11.15
N SER A 162 -11.24 9.81 10.77
CA SER A 162 -12.28 10.61 10.10
C SER A 162 -12.42 10.36 8.60
N CYS A 163 -11.46 9.69 7.97
CA CYS A 163 -11.50 9.35 6.55
C CYS A 163 -11.90 7.88 6.38
N SER A 164 -13.10 7.64 5.86
CA SER A 164 -13.52 6.31 5.44
C SER A 164 -13.73 6.31 3.93
N PHE A 165 -12.88 5.56 3.22
CA PHE A 165 -13.07 5.32 1.79
C PHE A 165 -13.90 4.05 1.63
N ASN A 166 -15.05 4.18 0.99
CA ASN A 166 -15.87 3.04 0.62
C ASN A 166 -15.55 2.69 -0.84
N VAL A 167 -14.58 1.81 -1.03
CA VAL A 167 -14.13 1.35 -2.36
C VAL A 167 -14.33 -0.15 -2.44
N ARG A 168 -15.03 -0.61 -3.48
CA ARG A 168 -15.20 -2.03 -3.77
C ARG A 168 -13.93 -2.58 -4.42
N LYS A 169 -13.78 -3.90 -4.41
CA LYS A 169 -12.71 -4.56 -5.14
C LYS A 169 -12.78 -4.22 -6.63
N HIS A 170 -11.66 -3.73 -7.17
CA HIS A 170 -11.57 -3.31 -8.57
C HIS A 170 -11.76 -4.50 -9.52
N ARG A 171 -12.63 -4.35 -10.51
CA ARG A 171 -12.90 -5.36 -11.56
C ARG A 171 -12.13 -5.08 -12.84
N ASN A 172 -11.70 -3.84 -13.01
CA ASN A 172 -10.97 -3.37 -14.17
C ASN A 172 -10.05 -2.20 -13.76
N LEU A 173 -9.16 -1.83 -14.67
CA LEU A 173 -8.15 -0.79 -14.45
C LEU A 173 -8.76 0.60 -14.28
N GLU A 174 -9.89 0.89 -14.94
CA GLU A 174 -10.57 2.18 -14.83
C GLU A 174 -11.09 2.42 -13.41
N GLU A 175 -11.70 1.40 -12.79
CA GLU A 175 -12.12 1.45 -11.39
C GLU A 175 -10.94 1.69 -10.45
N ARG A 176 -9.82 0.99 -10.67
CA ARG A 176 -8.59 1.17 -9.86
C ARG A 176 -8.00 2.57 -9.99
N MET A 177 -7.88 3.08 -11.21
CA MET A 177 -7.41 4.45 -11.43
C MET A 177 -8.39 5.48 -10.86
N GLY A 178 -9.70 5.20 -10.91
CA GLY A 178 -10.72 6.03 -10.28
C GLY A 178 -10.55 6.11 -8.76
N ALA A 179 -10.26 4.99 -8.10
CA ALA A 179 -9.95 4.97 -6.67
C ALA A 179 -8.63 5.69 -6.37
N ALA A 180 -7.60 5.49 -7.19
CA ALA A 180 -6.33 6.21 -7.08
C ALA A 180 -6.49 7.73 -7.18
N ARG A 181 -7.34 8.23 -8.09
CA ARG A 181 -7.63 9.68 -8.19
C ARG A 181 -8.32 10.23 -6.94
N LYS A 182 -9.27 9.49 -6.37
CA LYS A 182 -9.91 9.87 -5.10
C LYS A 182 -8.90 10.01 -3.97
N LEU A 183 -7.83 9.19 -3.97
CA LEU A 183 -6.74 9.34 -3.01
C LEU A 183 -6.08 10.72 -3.14
N THR A 184 -5.78 11.19 -4.35
CA THR A 184 -5.17 12.51 -4.59
C THR A 184 -6.10 13.68 -4.26
N GLU A 185 -7.41 13.52 -4.47
CA GLU A 185 -8.41 14.53 -4.12
C GLU A 185 -8.49 14.74 -2.61
N HIS A 186 -8.37 13.67 -1.83
CA HIS A 186 -8.45 13.71 -0.37
C HIS A 186 -7.10 13.97 0.31
N PHE A 187 -6.00 13.54 -0.29
CA PHE A 187 -4.65 13.74 0.21
C PHE A 187 -3.85 14.56 -0.79
N CYS A 188 -3.46 15.78 -0.41
CA CYS A 188 -2.59 16.62 -1.23
C CYS A 188 -1.21 15.95 -1.40
N LEU A 189 -1.06 15.19 -2.48
CA LEU A 189 0.24 14.63 -2.85
C LEU A 189 1.16 15.79 -3.25
N PRO A 190 2.44 15.76 -2.84
CA PRO A 190 3.40 16.75 -3.28
C PRO A 190 3.50 16.75 -4.82
N PRO A 191 3.70 17.91 -5.49
CA PRO A 191 3.74 17.98 -6.97
C PRO A 191 4.78 17.06 -7.62
N GLN A 192 5.87 16.82 -6.91
CA GLN A 192 6.96 15.92 -7.29
C GLN A 192 6.65 14.41 -7.12
N CYS A 193 5.56 14.05 -6.42
CA CYS A 193 5.18 12.67 -6.18
C CYS A 193 4.29 12.17 -7.32
N GLN A 194 4.78 11.21 -8.09
CA GLN A 194 4.04 10.65 -9.21
C GLN A 194 3.09 9.54 -8.71
N LEU A 195 1.80 9.67 -8.98
CA LEU A 195 0.81 8.61 -8.71
C LEU A 195 0.69 7.69 -9.92
N VAL A 196 0.88 6.39 -9.69
CA VAL A 196 0.65 5.32 -10.67
C VAL A 196 -0.24 4.25 -10.05
N ALA A 197 -0.90 3.45 -10.88
CA ALA A 197 -1.68 2.30 -10.45
C ALA A 197 -0.98 1.00 -10.85
N ASP A 198 -1.08 -0.04 -10.03
CA ASP A 198 -0.65 -1.38 -10.39
C ASP A 198 -1.57 -1.96 -11.47
N CYS A 199 -1.01 -2.81 -12.33
CA CYS A 199 -1.79 -3.53 -13.33
C CYS A 199 -2.79 -4.49 -12.68
N MET A 200 -3.87 -4.86 -13.40
CA MET A 200 -4.90 -5.75 -12.86
C MET A 200 -4.41 -7.18 -12.58
N ASP A 201 -3.23 -7.56 -13.08
CA ASP A 201 -2.53 -8.80 -12.72
C ASP A 201 -1.78 -8.71 -11.37
N ASN A 202 -1.81 -7.54 -10.71
CA ASN A 202 -1.18 -7.27 -9.42
C ASN A 202 0.32 -7.56 -9.41
N ASN A 203 1.01 -7.35 -10.54
CA ASN A 203 2.40 -7.75 -10.66
C ASN A 203 3.33 -6.99 -9.69
N ALA A 204 3.10 -5.69 -9.45
CA ALA A 204 3.90 -4.92 -8.50
C ALA A 204 3.58 -5.36 -7.06
N ASN A 205 2.30 -5.56 -6.77
CA ASN A 205 1.81 -6.05 -5.49
C ASN A 205 2.48 -7.39 -5.08
N VAL A 206 2.56 -8.33 -6.03
CA VAL A 206 3.18 -9.65 -5.84
C VAL A 206 4.70 -9.54 -5.73
N ALA A 207 5.35 -8.77 -6.63
CA ALA A 207 6.80 -8.63 -6.62
C ALA A 207 7.33 -8.02 -5.31
N TYR A 208 6.60 -7.04 -4.76
CA TYR A 208 6.98 -6.34 -3.53
C TYR A 208 6.36 -6.92 -2.25
N GLY A 209 5.42 -7.87 -2.37
CA GLY A 209 4.77 -8.54 -1.23
C GLY A 209 3.90 -7.61 -0.39
N VAL A 210 3.08 -6.77 -1.03
CA VAL A 210 2.36 -5.68 -0.35
C VAL A 210 0.89 -6.03 -0.18
N SER A 211 0.40 -6.21 1.03
CA SER A 211 -1.04 -6.46 1.27
C SER A 211 -1.83 -5.25 1.77
N ASN A 212 -1.13 -4.22 2.24
CA ASN A 212 -1.69 -2.99 2.79
C ASN A 212 -0.87 -1.83 2.23
N GLU A 213 0.27 -1.60 2.85
CA GLU A 213 1.23 -0.58 2.48
C GLU A 213 2.64 -1.13 2.70
N ARG A 214 3.57 -0.59 1.92
CA ARG A 214 5.01 -0.82 2.07
C ARG A 214 5.74 0.37 1.49
N VAL A 215 6.87 0.70 2.09
CA VAL A 215 7.82 1.64 1.52
C VAL A 215 9.10 0.91 1.16
N CYS A 216 9.69 1.25 0.02
CA CYS A 216 11.03 0.85 -0.32
C CYS A 216 11.80 2.02 -0.91
N ILE A 217 13.12 1.98 -0.79
CA ILE A 217 14.02 2.94 -1.42
C ILE A 217 14.89 2.17 -2.41
N VAL A 218 14.91 2.66 -3.64
CA VAL A 218 15.72 2.13 -4.73
C VAL A 218 16.82 3.11 -5.05
N GLN A 219 18.07 2.66 -5.07
CA GLN A 219 19.21 3.46 -5.50
C GLN A 219 20.09 2.62 -6.43
N GLY A 220 20.44 3.18 -7.60
CA GLY A 220 21.21 2.44 -8.61
C GLY A 220 20.54 1.12 -9.00
N ARG A 221 19.20 1.13 -9.17
CA ARG A 221 18.36 -0.05 -9.47
C ARG A 221 18.39 -1.17 -8.42
N LYS A 222 18.94 -0.93 -7.23
CA LYS A 222 18.96 -1.89 -6.11
C LYS A 222 18.15 -1.40 -4.93
N ILE A 223 17.59 -2.34 -4.17
CA ILE A 223 16.83 -2.06 -2.96
C ILE A 223 17.80 -1.71 -1.82
N THR A 224 17.84 -0.45 -1.42
CA THR A 224 18.69 0.02 -0.32
C THR A 224 17.94 0.14 1.01
N TYR A 225 16.61 0.20 0.96
CA TYR A 225 15.74 0.09 2.11
C TYR A 225 14.46 -0.67 1.72
N LEU A 226 14.05 -1.60 2.59
CA LEU A 226 12.82 -2.36 2.45
C LEU A 226 12.06 -2.29 3.77
N GLY A 227 10.94 -1.56 3.77
CA GLY A 227 10.04 -1.48 4.90
C GLY A 227 9.40 -2.84 5.21
N GLY A 228 9.04 -3.03 6.47
CA GLY A 228 8.32 -4.23 6.89
C GLY A 228 6.88 -4.25 6.37
N LYS A 229 6.15 -5.31 6.76
CA LYS A 229 4.75 -5.49 6.39
C LYS A 229 3.85 -4.44 7.08
N GLY A 230 3.17 -3.60 6.30
CA GLY A 230 2.18 -2.66 6.82
C GLY A 230 0.92 -3.36 7.38
N PRO A 231 0.15 -2.67 8.26
CA PRO A 231 0.37 -1.29 8.69
C PRO A 231 1.39 -1.14 9.84
N PHE A 232 1.69 -2.23 10.58
CA PHE A 232 2.44 -2.13 11.83
C PHE A 232 3.94 -1.82 11.65
N PHE A 233 4.53 -2.22 10.53
CA PHE A 233 5.96 -2.01 10.25
C PHE A 233 6.20 -0.94 9.18
N TYR A 234 5.23 -0.05 8.98
CA TYR A 234 5.36 1.14 8.15
C TYR A 234 5.83 2.33 9.01
N SER A 235 7.05 2.82 8.75
CA SER A 235 7.62 3.97 9.48
C SER A 235 8.24 4.97 8.52
N LEU A 236 7.55 6.09 8.31
CA LEU A 236 8.12 7.24 7.61
C LEU A 236 9.30 7.85 8.36
N LYS A 237 9.39 7.64 9.68
CA LYS A 237 10.54 8.07 10.49
C LYS A 237 11.81 7.31 10.10
N ASP A 238 11.70 6.02 9.82
CA ASP A 238 12.83 5.18 9.42
C ASP A 238 13.33 5.58 8.03
N VAL A 239 12.40 5.86 7.12
CA VAL A 239 12.70 6.38 5.77
C VAL A 239 13.43 7.72 5.85
N ARG A 240 12.91 8.65 6.67
CA ARG A 240 13.55 9.94 6.96
C ARG A 240 14.97 9.74 7.47
N GLN A 241 15.14 8.89 8.49
CA GLN A 241 16.45 8.65 9.09
C GLN A 241 17.43 8.01 8.09
N TRP A 242 16.94 7.13 7.20
CA TRP A 242 17.75 6.55 6.15
C TRP A 242 18.22 7.62 5.14
N LEU A 243 17.31 8.50 4.70
CA LEU A 243 17.61 9.59 3.77
C LEU A 243 18.61 10.59 4.38
N GLU A 244 18.38 11.01 5.62
CA GLU A 244 19.27 11.92 6.35
C GLU A 244 20.67 11.29 6.50
N ARG A 245 20.79 10.02 6.88
CA ARG A 245 22.10 9.36 7.02
C ARG A 245 22.85 9.23 5.70
N SER A 246 22.13 8.97 4.61
CA SER A 246 22.74 8.72 3.30
C SER A 246 23.18 10.03 2.64
N TYR A 247 22.39 11.09 2.76
CA TYR A 247 22.64 12.37 2.05
C TYR A 247 23.33 13.44 2.92
N SER A 248 23.25 13.39 4.25
CA SER A 248 24.06 14.27 5.11
C SER A 248 25.56 13.91 5.04
N ARG A 249 25.91 12.65 4.74
CA ARG A 249 27.32 12.25 4.50
C ARG A 249 27.90 12.82 3.21
N HIS A 250 27.08 12.98 2.17
CA HIS A 250 27.55 13.52 0.88
C HIS A 250 27.82 15.03 0.91
N GLN A 251 27.31 15.77 1.91
CA GLN A 251 27.68 17.18 2.10
C GLN A 251 29.03 17.38 2.84
N HIS A 252 29.62 16.33 3.40
CA HIS A 252 30.83 16.41 4.24
C HIS A 252 32.07 15.69 3.66
N GLN A 253 32.01 15.15 2.44
CA GLN A 253 33.23 14.72 1.75
C GLN A 253 33.89 15.95 1.09
N PRO A 254 35.12 16.34 1.49
CA PRO A 254 35.84 17.39 0.78
C PRO A 254 36.10 16.91 -0.64
N LYS A 255 35.78 17.76 -1.62
CA LYS A 255 36.20 17.56 -3.01
C LYS A 255 37.73 17.42 -3.01
N SER A 256 38.23 16.21 -3.22
CA SER A 256 39.64 16.00 -3.54
C SER A 256 39.88 16.64 -4.91
N VAL A 257 40.57 17.78 -4.88
CA VAL A 257 41.18 18.43 -6.06
C VAL A 257 42.34 17.58 -6.54
#